data_AF-A0A137QP70-F1
#
_entry.id   AF-A0A137QP70-F1
#
_cell.length_a   1.000
_cell.length_b   1.000
_cell.length_c   1.000
_cell.angle_alpha   90.00
_cell.angle_beta   90.00
_cell.angle_gamma   90.00
#
_symmetry.space_group_name_H-M   'P 1'
#
loop_
_entity.id
_entity.type
_entity.pdbx_description
1 polymer ?
#
loop_
_entity_poly.entity_id
_entity_poly.type
_entity_poly.pdbx_seq_one_letter_code
_entity_poly.pdbx_strand_id
1 'polypeptide(L)'
;MLDTFIANASVEDLRAITRNLLAINSGSLTQSYKSCARDRLRRTDNTAQLLSAPLFQQSDDVFHIPTQALYDLLIRTRKLYGVGFGSSSLPLLTAIVRATIGIRWRGHGEMADLLAIVDNDISQAIQSTKEEIASHSIDISSVRDAAEKLRLAVVESRRDVLAWSGRFPFGRADISIHCWKL
;
A
#
# COMPACT_ATOMS: atom_id res chain seq x y z
N MET A 1 23.29 28.10 2.52
CA MET A 1 22.38 28.65 3.55
C MET A 1 21.08 27.87 3.64
N LEU A 2 20.41 27.57 2.52
CA LEU A 2 19.21 26.71 2.55
C LEU A 2 19.51 25.28 3.05
N ASP A 3 20.64 24.68 2.69
CA ASP A 3 21.03 23.35 3.18
C ASP A 3 21.15 23.32 4.71
N THR A 4 21.65 24.40 5.31
CA THR A 4 21.71 24.55 6.76
C THR A 4 20.31 24.59 7.37
N PHE A 5 19.36 25.27 6.74
CA PHE A 5 17.97 25.23 7.17
C PHE A 5 17.40 23.80 7.04
N ILE A 6 17.54 23.14 5.88
CA ILE A 6 17.03 21.79 5.65
C ILE A 6 17.60 20.78 6.66
N ALA A 7 18.89 20.88 6.99
CA ALA A 7 19.56 20.00 7.93
C ALA A 7 19.07 20.15 9.38
N ASN A 8 18.48 21.31 9.74
CA ASN A 8 18.07 21.62 11.11
C ASN A 8 16.53 21.77 11.25
N ALA A 9 15.79 21.84 10.15
CA ALA A 9 14.34 21.93 10.14
C ALA A 9 13.72 20.62 10.65
N SER A 10 12.61 20.73 11.38
CA SER A 10 11.86 19.55 11.79
C SER A 10 11.23 18.86 10.58
N VAL A 11 10.97 17.56 10.69
CA VAL A 11 10.28 16.81 9.63
C VAL A 11 8.90 17.41 9.35
N GLU A 12 8.22 17.96 10.37
CA GLU A 12 6.90 18.57 10.18
C GLU A 12 6.99 19.90 9.43
N ASP A 13 7.99 20.73 9.73
CA ASP A 13 8.24 21.96 8.97
C ASP A 13 8.55 21.65 7.50
N LEU A 14 9.41 20.64 7.25
CA LEU A 14 9.72 20.22 5.89
C LEU A 14 8.48 19.73 5.14
N ARG A 15 7.57 18.99 5.79
CA ARG A 15 6.29 18.57 5.19
C ARG A 15 5.37 19.75 4.92
N ALA A 16 5.21 20.66 5.87
CA ALA A 16 4.36 21.84 5.73
C ALA A 16 4.85 22.74 4.58
N ILE A 17 6.16 23.02 4.54
CA ILE A 17 6.79 23.81 3.46
C ILE A 17 6.61 23.09 2.13
N THR A 18 6.87 21.79 2.06
CA THR A 18 6.73 21.02 0.81
C THR A 18 5.28 21.03 0.32
N ARG A 19 4.29 20.80 1.18
CA ARG A 19 2.86 20.85 0.82
C ARG A 19 2.46 22.23 0.32
N ASN A 20 2.90 23.29 1.01
CA ASN A 20 2.62 24.67 0.59
C ASN A 20 3.26 24.98 -0.76
N LEU A 21 4.52 24.58 -0.97
CA LEU A 21 5.19 24.71 -2.27
C LEU A 21 4.43 23.99 -3.38
N LEU A 22 3.99 22.75 -3.15
CA LEU A 22 3.22 21.99 -4.14
C LEU A 22 1.82 22.59 -4.39
N ALA A 23 1.21 23.25 -3.39
CA ALA A 23 -0.11 23.84 -3.51
C ALA A 23 -0.12 25.18 -4.28
N ILE A 24 0.90 26.03 -4.09
CA ILE A 24 0.94 27.39 -4.68
C ILE A 24 1.64 27.45 -6.03
N ASN A 25 2.41 26.42 -6.41
CA ASN A 25 3.18 26.43 -7.65
C ASN A 25 2.48 25.65 -8.77
N SER A 26 2.88 25.94 -10.00
CA SER A 26 2.34 25.30 -11.21
C SER A 26 2.58 23.78 -11.26
N GLY A 27 1.87 23.09 -12.16
CA GLY A 27 1.97 21.64 -12.34
C GLY A 27 3.38 21.13 -12.67
N SER A 28 4.28 21.98 -13.19
CA SER A 28 5.67 21.59 -13.48
C SER A 28 6.47 21.25 -12.23
N LEU A 29 6.32 22.02 -11.14
CA LEU A 29 7.03 21.74 -9.88
C LEU A 29 6.55 20.42 -9.27
N THR A 30 5.25 20.17 -9.28
CA THR A 30 4.68 18.91 -8.81
C THR A 30 5.21 17.72 -9.60
N GLN A 31 5.34 17.86 -10.91
CA GLN A 31 5.89 16.80 -11.76
C GLN A 31 7.38 16.54 -11.48
N SER A 32 8.19 17.59 -11.34
CA SER A 32 9.60 17.47 -10.95
C SER A 32 9.76 16.82 -9.58
N TYR A 33 8.96 17.24 -8.59
CA TYR A 33 8.96 16.64 -7.27
C TYR A 33 8.63 15.14 -7.31
N LYS A 34 7.56 14.77 -8.04
CA LYS A 34 7.20 13.35 -8.25
C LYS A 34 8.35 12.59 -8.92
N SER A 35 9.02 13.16 -9.92
CA SER A 35 10.17 12.52 -10.57
C SER A 35 11.31 12.25 -9.59
N CYS A 36 11.72 13.26 -8.80
CA CYS A 36 12.77 13.08 -7.79
C CYS A 36 12.38 12.05 -6.72
N ALA A 37 11.12 12.03 -6.28
CA ALA A 37 10.62 11.06 -5.31
C ALA A 37 10.64 9.63 -5.89
N ARG A 38 10.23 9.45 -7.15
CA ARG A 38 10.29 8.18 -7.88
C ARG A 38 11.71 7.67 -8.00
N ASP A 39 12.66 8.52 -8.39
CA ASP A 39 14.07 8.15 -8.53
C ASP A 39 14.67 7.75 -7.18
N ARG A 40 14.32 8.47 -6.11
CA ARG A 40 14.74 8.10 -4.75
C ARG A 40 14.18 6.73 -4.36
N LEU A 41 12.90 6.47 -4.59
CA LEU A 41 12.25 5.19 -4.21
C LEU A 41 12.79 3.98 -4.97
N ARG A 42 13.23 4.17 -6.22
CA ARG A 42 13.92 3.13 -7.00
C ARG A 42 15.30 2.81 -6.42
N ARG A 43 16.06 3.84 -6.01
CA ARG A 43 17.40 3.66 -5.42
C ARG A 43 17.37 3.06 -4.02
N THR A 44 16.29 3.27 -3.27
CA THR A 44 16.11 2.73 -1.92
C THR A 44 15.09 1.59 -1.92
N ASP A 45 15.06 0.78 -2.97
CA ASP A 45 14.16 -0.37 -3.02
C ASP A 45 14.62 -1.46 -2.05
N ASN A 46 13.78 -1.74 -1.07
CA ASN A 46 13.98 -2.77 -0.05
C ASN A 46 12.84 -3.80 -0.05
N THR A 47 12.09 -3.87 -1.16
CA THR A 47 10.88 -4.71 -1.28
C THR A 47 11.15 -6.18 -0.95
N ALA A 48 12.21 -6.77 -1.50
CA ALA A 48 12.54 -8.18 -1.25
C ALA A 48 12.86 -8.46 0.23
N GLN A 49 13.53 -7.53 0.91
CA GLN A 49 13.83 -7.63 2.34
C GLN A 49 12.57 -7.52 3.20
N LEU A 50 11.63 -6.63 2.84
CA LEU A 50 10.38 -6.48 3.58
C LEU A 50 9.47 -7.72 3.43
N LEU A 51 9.48 -8.34 2.25
CA LEU A 51 8.67 -9.53 1.97
C LEU A 51 9.21 -10.82 2.60
N SER A 52 10.47 -10.85 3.05
CA SER A 52 11.05 -12.05 3.69
C SER A 52 10.74 -12.15 5.18
N ALA A 53 10.29 -11.06 5.81
CA ALA A 53 9.95 -11.04 7.22
C ALA A 53 8.49 -11.48 7.47
N PRO A 54 8.18 -12.15 8.59
CA PRO A 54 6.82 -12.54 8.92
C PRO A 54 5.95 -11.30 9.19
N LEU A 55 4.83 -11.15 8.48
CA LEU A 55 3.92 -10.00 8.61
C LEU A 55 3.01 -10.10 9.83
N PHE A 56 2.79 -11.31 10.31
CA PHE A 56 1.93 -11.62 11.45
C PHE A 56 2.66 -12.59 12.37
N GLN A 57 2.36 -12.49 13.67
CA GLN A 57 2.83 -13.43 14.67
C GLN A 57 1.66 -13.89 15.54
N GLN A 58 1.67 -15.15 15.93
CA GLN A 58 0.67 -15.71 16.83
C GLN A 58 0.90 -15.17 18.25
N SER A 59 -0.16 -14.65 18.86
CA SER A 59 -0.23 -14.30 20.28
C SER A 59 -0.55 -15.54 21.12
N ASP A 60 -0.46 -15.41 22.44
CA ASP A 60 -0.68 -16.51 23.39
C ASP A 60 -2.07 -17.15 23.26
N ASP A 61 -3.05 -16.42 22.72
CA ASP A 61 -4.45 -16.81 22.64
C ASP A 61 -4.91 -17.23 21.23
N VAL A 62 -4.00 -17.81 20.43
CA VAL A 62 -4.25 -18.35 19.08
C VAL A 62 -4.53 -17.27 18.01
N PHE A 63 -4.90 -16.06 18.40
CA PHE A 63 -5.05 -14.94 17.48
C PHE A 63 -3.70 -14.38 17.06
N HIS A 64 -3.65 -13.83 15.85
CA HIS A 64 -2.46 -13.21 15.30
C HIS A 64 -2.52 -11.69 15.49
N ILE A 65 -1.35 -11.12 15.73
CA ILE A 65 -1.12 -9.69 15.84
C ILE A 65 -0.14 -9.23 14.75
N PRO A 66 -0.22 -7.97 14.31
CA PRO A 66 0.69 -7.45 13.31
C PRO A 66 2.12 -7.36 13.84
N THR A 67 3.10 -7.59 12.97
CA THR A 67 4.51 -7.36 13.27
C THR A 67 4.97 -6.00 12.72
N GLN A 68 6.16 -5.54 13.13
CA GLN A 68 6.78 -4.35 12.55
C GLN A 68 6.99 -4.45 11.03
N ALA A 69 7.24 -5.67 10.51
CA ALA A 69 7.43 -5.89 9.09
C ALA A 69 6.19 -5.53 8.26
N LEU A 70 4.98 -5.77 8.79
CA LEU A 70 3.74 -5.35 8.14
C LEU A 70 3.62 -3.82 8.08
N TYR A 71 3.95 -3.13 9.16
CA TYR A 71 3.94 -1.67 9.19
C TYR A 71 4.94 -1.08 8.18
N ASP A 72 6.14 -1.65 8.10
CA ASP A 72 7.17 -1.20 7.16
C ASP A 72 6.77 -1.48 5.70
N LEU A 73 6.17 -2.64 5.43
CA LEU A 73 5.63 -3.01 4.12
C LEU A 73 4.49 -2.07 3.72
N LEU A 74 3.58 -1.74 4.64
CA LEU A 74 2.53 -0.76 4.39
C LEU A 74 3.12 0.62 4.06
N ILE A 75 4.09 1.11 4.84
CA ILE A 75 4.77 2.37 4.55
C ILE A 75 5.39 2.37 3.15
N ARG A 76 6.02 1.26 2.73
CA ARG A 76 6.57 1.11 1.37
C ARG A 76 5.47 1.17 0.32
N THR A 77 4.38 0.42 0.50
CA THR A 77 3.20 0.44 -0.38
C THR A 77 2.65 1.85 -0.57
N ARG A 78 2.46 2.61 0.53
CA ARG A 78 1.94 3.99 0.46
C ARG A 78 2.87 4.95 -0.25
N LYS A 79 4.19 4.76 -0.07
CA LYS A 79 5.18 5.55 -0.83
C LYS A 79 5.08 5.27 -2.33
N LEU A 80 4.87 4.02 -2.75
CA LEU A 80 4.78 3.65 -4.17
C LEU A 80 3.54 4.28 -4.83
N TYR A 81 2.33 3.97 -4.35
CA TYR A 81 1.12 4.56 -4.97
C TYR A 81 1.06 6.08 -4.77
N GLY A 82 1.62 6.62 -3.68
CA GLY A 82 1.65 8.05 -3.42
C GLY A 82 2.47 8.86 -4.44
N VAL A 83 3.45 8.23 -5.10
CA VAL A 83 4.19 8.86 -6.21
C VAL A 83 3.70 8.41 -7.58
N GLY A 84 2.59 7.68 -7.66
CA GLY A 84 2.03 7.18 -8.92
C GLY A 84 2.69 5.92 -9.46
N PHE A 85 3.33 5.10 -8.62
CA PHE A 85 3.71 3.71 -8.94
C PHE A 85 2.65 2.75 -8.38
N GLY A 86 1.40 2.94 -8.81
CA GLY A 86 0.25 2.17 -8.34
C GLY A 86 0.42 0.69 -8.67
N SER A 87 0.79 0.38 -9.91
CA SER A 87 1.01 -0.99 -10.40
C SER A 87 2.03 -1.75 -9.55
N SER A 88 3.13 -1.09 -9.17
CA SER A 88 4.20 -1.68 -8.34
C SER A 88 3.77 -1.92 -6.89
N SER A 89 2.71 -1.27 -6.42
CA SER A 89 2.19 -1.43 -5.06
C SER A 89 1.22 -2.61 -4.91
N LEU A 90 0.56 -3.04 -6.00
CA LEU A 90 -0.42 -4.13 -5.98
C LEU A 90 0.18 -5.49 -5.54
N PRO A 91 1.39 -5.90 -5.98
CA PRO A 91 2.00 -7.14 -5.50
C PRO A 91 2.26 -7.15 -3.99
N LEU A 92 2.58 -5.98 -3.39
CA LEU A 92 2.82 -5.89 -1.94
C LEU A 92 1.51 -6.06 -1.17
N LEU A 93 0.45 -5.39 -1.61
CA LEU A 93 -0.89 -5.56 -1.04
C LEU A 93 -1.40 -6.99 -1.21
N THR A 94 -1.13 -7.61 -2.36
CA THR A 94 -1.44 -9.03 -2.60
C THR A 94 -0.73 -9.93 -1.59
N ALA A 95 0.55 -9.68 -1.31
CA ALA A 95 1.30 -10.44 -0.32
C ALA A 95 0.71 -10.27 1.09
N ILE A 96 0.32 -9.05 1.47
CA ILE A 96 -0.34 -8.79 2.76
C ILE A 96 -1.66 -9.56 2.86
N VAL A 97 -2.52 -9.48 1.84
CA VAL A 97 -3.81 -10.19 1.83
C VAL A 97 -3.60 -11.70 1.89
N ARG A 98 -2.65 -12.25 1.13
CA ARG A 98 -2.33 -13.68 1.16
C ARG A 98 -1.82 -14.13 2.53
N ALA A 99 -1.02 -13.31 3.19
CA ALA A 99 -0.53 -13.60 4.54
C ALA A 99 -1.65 -13.65 5.59
N THR A 100 -2.87 -13.17 5.27
CA THR A 100 -4.04 -13.34 6.16
C THR A 100 -4.68 -14.73 6.07
N ILE A 101 -4.35 -15.52 5.05
CA ILE A 101 -4.96 -16.84 4.86
C ILE A 101 -4.37 -17.82 5.88
N GLY A 102 -5.26 -18.52 6.61
CA GLY A 102 -4.87 -19.51 7.61
C GLY A 102 -4.55 -18.93 8.99
N ILE A 103 -4.63 -17.60 9.14
CA ILE A 103 -4.50 -16.95 10.45
C ILE A 103 -5.86 -16.46 10.94
N ARG A 104 -5.98 -16.26 12.25
CA ARG A 104 -7.20 -15.75 12.89
C ARG A 104 -6.90 -14.47 13.64
N TRP A 105 -7.86 -13.57 13.69
CA TRP A 105 -7.74 -12.32 14.44
C TRP A 105 -9.04 -12.00 15.16
N ARG A 106 -8.93 -11.17 16.20
CA ARG A 106 -10.10 -10.65 16.91
C ARG A 106 -10.86 -9.69 16.01
N GLY A 107 -12.20 -9.68 16.10
CA GLY A 107 -13.05 -8.75 15.33
C GLY A 107 -12.91 -7.28 15.71
N HIS A 108 -12.20 -6.99 16.80
CA HIS A 108 -11.88 -5.66 17.31
C HIS A 108 -10.42 -5.61 17.76
N GLY A 109 -9.82 -4.42 17.76
CA GLY A 109 -8.44 -4.18 18.18
C GLY A 109 -7.49 -3.97 17.00
N GLU A 110 -6.20 -3.86 17.33
CA GLU A 110 -5.14 -3.41 16.42
C GLU A 110 -5.14 -4.15 15.07
N MET A 111 -5.26 -5.47 15.07
CA MET A 111 -5.27 -6.27 13.85
C MET A 111 -6.48 -5.96 12.97
N ALA A 112 -7.68 -5.85 13.54
CA ALA A 112 -8.89 -5.52 12.78
C ALA A 112 -8.81 -4.10 12.19
N ASP A 113 -8.32 -3.14 12.97
CA ASP A 113 -8.14 -1.76 12.55
C ASP A 113 -7.11 -1.66 11.42
N LEU A 114 -6.00 -2.39 11.54
CA LEU A 114 -4.96 -2.42 10.52
C LEU A 114 -5.43 -3.06 9.21
N LEU A 115 -6.22 -4.13 9.26
CA LEU A 115 -6.77 -4.75 8.05
C LEU A 115 -7.82 -3.84 7.37
N ALA A 116 -8.56 -3.03 8.14
CA ALA A 116 -9.42 -2.00 7.56
C ALA A 116 -8.61 -0.88 6.87
N ILE A 117 -7.43 -0.55 7.39
CA ILE A 117 -6.49 0.35 6.71
C ILE A 117 -5.96 -0.29 5.42
N VAL A 118 -5.61 -1.58 5.42
CA VAL A 118 -5.19 -2.32 4.21
C VAL A 118 -6.30 -2.30 3.14
N ASP A 119 -7.56 -2.50 3.53
CA ASP A 119 -8.73 -2.42 2.65
C ASP A 119 -8.81 -1.05 1.92
N ASN A 120 -8.54 0.03 2.66
CA ASN A 120 -8.48 1.37 2.09
C ASN A 120 -7.25 1.55 1.18
N ASP A 121 -6.07 1.06 1.59
CA ASP A 121 -4.84 1.16 0.81
C ASP A 121 -4.95 0.43 -0.53
N ILE A 122 -5.67 -0.70 -0.61
CA ILE A 122 -5.99 -1.37 -1.87
C ILE A 122 -6.76 -0.45 -2.82
N SER A 123 -7.78 0.24 -2.32
CA SER A 123 -8.59 1.16 -3.12
C SER A 123 -7.74 2.34 -3.66
N GLN A 124 -6.83 2.86 -2.83
CA GLN A 124 -5.89 3.92 -3.23
C GLN A 124 -4.86 3.43 -4.27
N ALA A 125 -4.33 2.22 -4.10
CA ALA A 125 -3.40 1.63 -5.06
C ALA A 125 -4.06 1.39 -6.43
N ILE A 126 -5.31 0.90 -6.45
CA ILE A 126 -6.10 0.75 -7.68
C ILE A 126 -6.29 2.10 -8.36
N GLN A 127 -6.68 3.14 -7.60
CA GLN A 127 -6.87 4.48 -8.16
C GLN A 127 -5.56 5.03 -8.75
N SER A 128 -4.45 4.93 -8.02
CA SER A 128 -3.13 5.33 -8.53
C SER A 128 -2.73 4.54 -9.78
N THR A 129 -3.10 3.25 -9.87
CA THR A 129 -2.78 2.43 -11.05
C THR A 129 -3.60 2.88 -12.27
N LYS A 130 -4.87 3.27 -12.10
CA LYS A 130 -5.67 3.84 -13.19
C LYS A 130 -5.05 5.12 -13.74
N GLU A 131 -4.55 5.99 -12.87
CA GLU A 131 -3.83 7.21 -13.25
C GLU A 131 -2.53 6.90 -13.98
N GLU A 132 -1.79 5.87 -13.53
CA GLU A 132 -0.55 5.41 -14.17
C GLU A 132 -0.78 4.81 -15.57
N ILE A 133 -1.90 4.10 -15.78
CA ILE A 133 -2.33 3.62 -17.10
C ILE A 133 -2.69 4.81 -18.00
N ALA A 134 -3.45 5.79 -17.49
CA ALA A 134 -3.88 6.96 -18.26
C ALA A 134 -2.68 7.79 -18.75
N SER A 135 -1.57 7.80 -18.01
CA SER A 135 -0.32 8.44 -18.46
C SER A 135 0.51 7.60 -19.43
N HIS A 136 -0.02 6.48 -19.96
CA HIS A 136 0.60 5.57 -20.93
C HIS A 136 2.01 5.11 -20.54
N SER A 137 2.28 4.99 -19.24
CA SER A 137 3.63 4.78 -18.71
C SER A 137 3.96 3.32 -18.38
N ILE A 138 3.01 2.39 -18.57
CA ILE A 138 3.13 0.99 -18.13
C ILE A 138 2.45 0.00 -19.09
N ASP A 139 2.89 -1.25 -19.02
CA ASP A 139 2.29 -2.38 -19.72
C ASP A 139 0.99 -2.85 -19.03
N ILE A 140 -0.14 -2.69 -19.71
CA ILE A 140 -1.46 -3.07 -19.24
C ILE A 140 -1.55 -4.57 -18.94
N SER A 141 -0.80 -5.42 -19.65
CA SER A 141 -0.86 -6.87 -19.43
C SER A 141 -0.31 -7.25 -18.04
N SER A 142 0.82 -6.64 -17.64
CA SER A 142 1.40 -6.79 -16.31
C SER A 142 0.45 -6.31 -15.20
N VAL A 143 -0.29 -5.22 -15.45
CA VAL A 143 -1.27 -4.70 -14.49
C VAL A 143 -2.45 -5.63 -14.34
N ARG A 144 -2.98 -6.17 -15.45
CA ARG A 144 -4.09 -7.12 -15.42
C ARG A 144 -3.72 -8.38 -14.64
N ASP A 145 -2.52 -8.90 -14.82
CA ASP A 145 -2.01 -10.04 -14.05
C ASP A 145 -1.89 -9.71 -12.55
N ALA A 146 -1.33 -8.54 -12.20
CA ALA A 146 -1.25 -8.10 -10.80
C ALA A 146 -2.63 -7.90 -10.16
N ALA A 147 -3.59 -7.31 -10.89
CA ALA A 147 -4.95 -7.12 -10.43
C ALA A 147 -5.69 -8.45 -10.23
N GLU A 148 -5.50 -9.41 -11.13
CA GLU A 148 -6.09 -10.74 -11.00
C GLU A 148 -5.51 -11.50 -9.80
N LYS A 149 -4.19 -11.42 -9.58
CA LYS A 149 -3.55 -12.01 -8.39
C LYS A 149 -4.10 -11.43 -7.09
N LEU A 150 -4.32 -10.10 -7.05
CA LEU A 150 -4.94 -9.44 -5.90
C LEU A 150 -6.39 -9.90 -5.70
N ARG A 151 -7.17 -9.99 -6.79
CA ARG A 151 -8.56 -10.48 -6.76
C ARG A 151 -8.63 -11.89 -6.17
N LEU A 152 -7.78 -12.79 -6.65
CA LEU A 152 -7.73 -14.17 -6.16
C LEU A 152 -7.38 -14.21 -4.67
N ALA A 153 -6.37 -13.43 -4.23
CA ALA A 153 -6.00 -13.35 -2.82
C ALA A 153 -7.16 -12.86 -1.93
N VAL A 154 -7.91 -11.85 -2.37
CA VAL A 154 -9.08 -11.32 -1.64
C VAL A 154 -10.19 -12.37 -1.54
N VAL A 155 -10.48 -13.09 -2.63
CA VAL A 155 -11.48 -14.18 -2.65
C VAL A 155 -11.06 -15.35 -1.74
N GLU A 156 -9.79 -15.75 -1.79
CA GLU A 156 -9.25 -16.81 -0.95
C GLU A 156 -9.30 -16.43 0.53
N SER A 157 -8.89 -15.21 0.87
CA SER A 157 -9.00 -14.67 2.23
C SER A 157 -10.46 -14.63 2.71
N ARG A 158 -11.40 -14.21 1.85
CA ARG A 158 -12.84 -14.23 2.17
C ARG A 158 -13.32 -15.64 2.53
N ARG A 159 -12.94 -16.64 1.72
CA ARG A 159 -13.32 -18.04 1.95
C ARG A 159 -12.74 -18.57 3.26
N ASP A 160 -11.48 -18.26 3.55
CA ASP A 160 -10.81 -18.66 4.78
C ASP A 160 -11.48 -18.04 6.01
N VAL A 161 -11.76 -16.73 5.98
CA VAL A 161 -12.44 -16.00 7.06
C VAL A 161 -13.84 -16.57 7.34
N LEU A 162 -14.59 -16.92 6.29
CA LEU A 162 -15.89 -17.57 6.44
C LEU A 162 -15.78 -18.94 7.12
N ALA A 163 -14.73 -19.72 6.84
CA ALA A 163 -14.54 -21.06 7.40
C ALA A 163 -14.37 -21.06 8.93
N TRP A 164 -13.80 -20.00 9.50
CA TRP A 164 -13.69 -19.83 10.96
C TRP A 164 -14.70 -18.84 11.56
N SER A 165 -15.72 -18.43 10.78
CA SER A 165 -16.78 -17.49 11.21
C SER A 165 -16.25 -16.11 11.65
N GLY A 166 -15.19 -15.64 11.01
CA GLY A 166 -14.61 -14.32 11.25
C GLY A 166 -15.31 -13.18 10.52
N ARG A 167 -14.93 -11.95 10.85
CA ARG A 167 -15.37 -10.75 10.11
C ARG A 167 -14.39 -10.46 8.96
N PHE A 168 -14.89 -10.52 7.74
CA PHE A 168 -14.11 -10.22 6.55
C PHE A 168 -13.72 -8.72 6.49
N PRO A 169 -12.42 -8.38 6.40
CA PRO A 169 -11.97 -6.99 6.48
C PRO A 169 -11.90 -6.28 5.12
N PHE A 170 -11.79 -7.01 4.00
CA PHE A 170 -11.49 -6.43 2.68
C PHE A 170 -12.73 -6.12 1.83
N GLY A 171 -13.78 -5.59 2.47
CA GLY A 171 -15.07 -5.36 1.82
C GLY A 171 -15.00 -4.31 0.70
N ARG A 172 -14.28 -3.20 0.90
CA ARG A 172 -14.18 -2.13 -0.10
C ARG A 172 -13.24 -2.51 -1.24
N ALA A 173 -12.15 -3.20 -0.92
CA ALA A 173 -11.20 -3.74 -1.88
C ALA A 173 -11.90 -4.70 -2.85
N ASP A 174 -12.71 -5.64 -2.34
CA ASP A 174 -13.44 -6.58 -3.20
C ASP A 174 -14.35 -5.86 -4.21
N ILE A 175 -15.12 -4.86 -3.74
CA ILE A 175 -15.95 -4.03 -4.61
C ILE A 175 -15.08 -3.25 -5.62
N SER A 176 -14.01 -2.62 -5.15
CA SER A 176 -13.13 -1.80 -5.99
C SER A 176 -12.45 -2.60 -7.09
N ILE A 177 -12.01 -3.83 -6.79
CA ILE A 177 -11.44 -4.76 -7.75
C ILE A 177 -12.51 -5.22 -8.75
N HIS A 178 -13.70 -5.58 -8.28
CA HIS A 178 -14.79 -6.01 -9.16
C HIS A 178 -15.25 -4.92 -10.12
N CYS A 179 -15.27 -3.66 -9.68
CA CYS A 179 -15.59 -2.51 -10.52
C CYS A 179 -14.43 -2.07 -11.42
N TRP A 180 -13.21 -2.58 -11.21
CA TRP A 180 -12.05 -2.23 -12.02
C TRP A 180 -12.01 -3.03 -13.32
N LYS A 181 -12.51 -2.42 -14.40
CA LYS A 181 -12.44 -2.98 -15.75
C LYS A 181 -11.06 -2.65 -16.36
N LEU A 182 -10.22 -3.67 -16.54
CA LEU A 182 -8.88 -3.62 -17.16
C LEU A 182 -8.81 -4.41 -18.46
#